data_AF-A0A937NKQ1-F1
#
_entry.id   AF-A0A937NKQ1-F1
#
_cell.length_a   1.000
_cell.length_b   1.000
_cell.length_c   1.000
_cell.angle_alpha   90.00
_cell.angle_beta   90.00
_cell.angle_gamma   90.00
#
_symmetry.space_group_name_H-M   'P 1'
#
loop_
_entity.id
_entity.type
_entity.pdbx_description
1 polymer ?
#
loop_
_entity_poly.entity_id
_entity_poly.type
_entity_poly.pdbx_seq_one_letter_code
_entity_poly.pdbx_strand_id
1 'polypeptide(L)'
;MTSKFRLRWPVDDHVITQYFGENPHIYAKYNQAGHEGLDFRAPVGANIYACADGEVFDIRPNDGNAYGLHVRIRHRVNGREYHTIYAHLSRALVSRYQRVMAGELIGLAGLTGHTFGPHLHFTLKLIGAKTPGYPNGVIDPLPYLQEVEVPAPSGLIVYTADQVRLRAGPTTGSEQLAWLGTGEAITVLGDADTARARVGQHGQWIQVQRADGTDGFVAAWYLQLQPPGPTPAGPLTVYATEALNVRKGASTGSSRIAIALPHEPLTVIGDREVALARLGDRGEWLRVRLPDPSLRLGSVQATGSGQRGCKGYIAAWYVQTEPGPAPETLLTVYPVEDMNVRERPTVKANLIERLAHNAPLTIHDDPERARVLVGRYDEWLYVETAEGQRGWVAAWYVSTTPA
;
A
#
# COMPACT_ATOMS: atom_id res chain seq x y z
N MET A 1 36.77 15.50 11.73
CA MET A 1 36.62 16.35 10.53
C MET A 1 35.14 16.67 10.38
N THR A 2 34.74 17.94 10.44
CA THR A 2 33.33 18.35 10.34
C THR A 2 32.84 18.08 8.93
N SER A 3 31.86 17.18 8.77
CA SER A 3 31.27 16.83 7.48
C SER A 3 30.70 18.08 6.81
N LYS A 4 31.19 18.43 5.61
CA LYS A 4 30.67 19.54 4.78
C LYS A 4 29.20 19.27 4.44
N PHE A 5 28.38 20.31 4.30
CA PHE A 5 27.02 20.14 3.75
C PHE A 5 27.12 19.56 2.34
N ARG A 6 26.31 18.55 2.02
CA ARG A 6 26.34 17.80 0.76
C ARG A 6 24.94 17.77 0.17
N LEU A 7 24.86 17.91 -1.15
CA LEU A 7 23.65 17.91 -1.94
C LEU A 7 23.67 16.74 -2.92
N ARG A 8 22.56 16.03 -3.00
CA ARG A 8 22.27 15.09 -4.09
C ARG A 8 21.80 15.81 -5.33
N TRP A 9 21.83 15.10 -6.45
CA TRP A 9 21.22 15.54 -7.69
C TRP A 9 19.71 15.67 -7.55
N PRO A 10 19.12 16.82 -7.95
CA PRO A 10 17.68 17.05 -7.87
C PRO A 10 16.88 16.51 -9.06
N VAL A 11 17.55 15.93 -10.07
CA VAL A 11 16.96 15.49 -11.35
C VAL A 11 17.47 14.10 -11.71
N ASP A 12 16.74 13.38 -12.55
CA ASP A 12 17.17 12.07 -13.05
C ASP A 12 18.35 12.18 -14.04
N ASP A 13 18.33 13.17 -14.93
CA ASP A 13 19.36 13.42 -15.93
C ASP A 13 20.38 14.42 -15.35
N HIS A 14 21.50 13.92 -14.83
CA HIS A 14 22.55 14.68 -14.11
C HIS A 14 23.36 15.63 -15.01
N VAL A 15 22.66 16.45 -15.80
CA VAL A 15 23.22 17.37 -16.79
C VAL A 15 22.93 18.79 -16.37
N ILE A 16 23.99 19.55 -16.09
CA ILE A 16 23.93 20.99 -15.86
C ILE A 16 23.94 21.69 -17.21
N THR A 17 22.94 22.54 -17.45
CA THR A 17 22.81 23.34 -18.68
C THR A 17 23.29 24.77 -18.52
N GLN A 18 23.35 25.28 -17.28
CA GLN A 18 23.91 26.60 -16.98
C GLN A 18 24.48 26.62 -15.56
N TYR A 19 25.70 27.15 -15.42
CA TYR A 19 26.40 27.24 -14.14
C TYR A 19 26.14 28.55 -13.41
N PHE A 20 26.50 28.58 -12.13
CA PHE A 20 26.47 29.77 -11.30
C PHE A 20 27.40 30.85 -11.89
N GLY A 21 26.91 32.08 -11.97
CA GLY A 21 27.64 33.23 -12.50
C GLY A 21 27.76 33.32 -14.02
N GLU A 22 27.19 32.38 -14.76
CA GLU A 22 27.16 32.48 -16.22
C GLU A 22 26.22 33.60 -16.71
N ASN A 23 26.48 34.07 -17.93
CA ASN A 23 25.70 35.07 -18.66
C ASN A 23 25.42 36.40 -17.90
N PRO A 24 26.44 37.07 -17.31
CA PRO A 24 26.28 38.31 -16.53
C PRO A 24 25.47 39.40 -17.23
N HIS A 25 25.62 39.52 -18.55
CA HIS A 25 24.90 40.50 -19.36
C HIS A 25 23.37 40.28 -19.38
N ILE A 26 22.90 39.03 -19.21
CA ILE A 26 21.46 38.70 -19.12
C ILE A 26 20.89 39.07 -17.75
N TYR A 27 21.67 38.87 -16.68
CA TYR A 27 21.21 39.05 -15.30
C TYR A 27 21.50 40.43 -14.70
N ALA A 28 22.27 41.27 -15.39
CA ALA A 28 22.53 42.66 -14.98
C ALA A 28 21.23 43.46 -14.76
N LYS A 29 20.17 43.21 -15.54
CA LYS A 29 18.84 43.83 -15.33
C LYS A 29 18.17 43.48 -14.01
N TYR A 30 18.62 42.42 -13.34
CA TYR A 30 18.18 42.00 -12.01
C TYR A 30 19.18 42.37 -10.92
N ASN A 31 20.19 43.18 -11.25
CA ASN A 31 21.28 43.56 -10.36
C ASN A 31 22.05 42.35 -9.80
N GLN A 32 22.26 41.34 -10.64
CA GLN A 32 23.02 40.13 -10.32
C GLN A 32 24.29 40.06 -11.19
N ALA A 33 25.39 39.59 -10.61
CA ALA A 33 26.67 39.41 -11.29
C ALA A 33 26.69 38.24 -12.29
N GLY A 34 25.59 37.50 -12.41
CA GLY A 34 25.41 36.36 -13.27
C GLY A 34 24.27 35.50 -12.77
N HIS A 35 24.17 34.28 -13.30
CA HIS A 35 23.16 33.31 -12.89
C HIS A 35 23.28 32.96 -11.40
N GLU A 36 22.19 33.07 -10.63
CA GLU A 36 22.22 32.89 -9.17
C GLU A 36 22.06 31.44 -8.69
N GLY A 37 22.20 30.46 -9.57
CA GLY A 37 22.01 29.04 -9.25
C GLY A 37 22.65 28.09 -10.26
N LEU A 38 22.13 26.88 -10.33
CA LEU A 38 22.40 25.91 -11.38
C LEU A 38 21.11 25.61 -12.15
N ASP A 39 21.20 25.55 -13.46
CA ASP A 39 20.11 25.04 -14.28
C ASP A 39 20.42 23.62 -14.70
N PHE A 40 19.47 22.71 -14.49
CA PHE A 40 19.58 21.31 -14.86
C PHE A 40 18.63 20.98 -16.01
N ARG A 41 19.08 20.12 -16.92
CA ARG A 41 18.21 19.56 -17.96
C ARG A 41 17.08 18.79 -17.30
N ALA A 42 15.85 19.29 -17.47
CA ALA A 42 14.65 18.65 -16.96
C ALA A 42 13.48 18.96 -17.90
N PRO A 43 13.11 18.03 -18.81
CA PRO A 43 11.93 18.17 -19.65
C PRO A 43 10.66 18.36 -18.82
N VAL A 44 9.61 18.95 -19.40
CA VAL A 44 8.31 19.11 -18.71
C VAL A 44 7.83 17.75 -18.20
N GLY A 45 7.47 17.68 -16.92
CA GLY A 45 7.03 16.46 -16.26
C GLY A 45 8.15 15.58 -15.70
N ALA A 46 9.43 15.92 -15.90
CA ALA A 46 10.54 15.21 -15.25
C ALA A 46 10.47 15.31 -13.72
N ASN A 47 10.94 14.28 -13.03
CA ASN A 47 10.91 14.22 -11.58
C ASN A 47 11.93 15.19 -10.97
N ILE A 48 11.49 15.92 -9.94
CA ILE A 48 12.36 16.79 -9.14
C ILE A 48 12.42 16.26 -7.72
N TYR A 49 13.63 16.07 -7.21
CA TYR A 49 13.90 15.48 -5.90
C TYR A 49 14.51 16.50 -4.93
N ALA A 50 14.27 16.32 -3.63
CA ALA A 50 14.96 17.09 -2.60
C ALA A 50 16.46 16.72 -2.57
N CYS A 51 17.35 17.71 -2.64
CA CYS A 51 18.80 17.46 -2.63
C CYS A 51 19.35 17.01 -1.28
N ALA A 52 18.65 17.31 -0.18
CA ALA A 52 19.08 17.00 1.18
C ALA A 52 17.87 16.92 2.11
N ASP A 53 18.05 16.26 3.26
CA ASP A 53 17.05 16.19 4.31
C ASP A 53 16.68 17.59 4.81
N GLY A 54 15.40 17.86 5.00
CA GLY A 54 14.95 19.18 5.41
C GLY A 54 13.45 19.31 5.60
N GLU A 55 13.00 20.55 5.74
CA GLU A 55 11.59 20.91 5.89
C GLU A 55 11.17 21.92 4.81
N VAL A 56 10.08 21.62 4.11
CA VAL A 56 9.46 22.53 3.13
C VAL A 56 8.88 23.73 3.88
N PHE A 57 9.57 24.87 3.89
CA PHE A 57 9.08 26.04 4.64
C PHE A 57 8.22 26.98 3.77
N ASP A 58 8.33 26.88 2.45
CA ASP A 58 7.57 27.71 1.52
C ASP A 58 7.29 26.98 0.21
N ILE A 59 6.10 27.22 -0.35
CA ILE A 59 5.74 26.84 -1.72
C ILE A 59 5.09 28.07 -2.32
N ARG A 60 5.65 28.58 -3.40
CA ARG A 60 5.20 29.81 -4.04
C ARG A 60 4.47 29.48 -5.34
N PRO A 61 3.29 30.06 -5.58
CA PRO A 61 2.55 29.82 -6.82
C PRO A 61 3.22 30.53 -8.00
N ASN A 62 2.76 30.20 -9.22
CA ASN A 62 3.11 30.96 -10.42
C ASN A 62 2.26 32.24 -10.49
N ASP A 63 2.68 33.27 -9.77
CA ASP A 63 1.98 34.56 -9.61
C ASP A 63 2.69 35.74 -10.33
N GLY A 64 3.48 35.43 -11.36
CA GLY A 64 4.28 36.41 -12.10
C GLY A 64 5.68 36.65 -11.54
N ASN A 65 6.08 35.94 -10.47
CA ASN A 65 7.46 35.95 -10.00
C ASN A 65 8.42 35.22 -10.97
N ALA A 66 9.69 35.60 -10.96
CA ALA A 66 10.69 35.07 -11.89
C ALA A 66 10.91 33.54 -11.78
N TYR A 67 10.80 32.96 -10.59
CA TYR A 67 10.95 31.52 -10.37
C TYR A 67 9.72 30.70 -10.78
N GLY A 68 8.56 31.33 -10.98
CA GLY A 68 7.29 30.65 -11.19
C GLY A 68 6.86 29.83 -9.97
N LEU A 69 6.22 28.68 -10.21
CA LEU A 69 5.90 27.72 -9.15
C LEU A 69 7.20 27.10 -8.63
N HIS A 70 7.44 27.21 -7.33
CA HIS A 70 8.67 26.71 -6.73
C HIS A 70 8.51 26.23 -5.29
N VAL A 71 9.33 25.26 -4.92
CA VAL A 71 9.42 24.69 -3.56
C VAL A 71 10.69 25.21 -2.89
N ARG A 72 10.60 25.56 -1.60
CA ARG A 72 11.77 25.96 -0.79
C ARG A 72 11.92 25.06 0.42
N ILE A 73 13.11 24.50 0.59
CA ILE A 73 13.42 23.56 1.67
C ILE A 73 14.50 24.17 2.56
N ARG A 74 14.28 24.11 3.88
CA ARG A 74 15.21 24.53 4.93
C ARG A 74 15.96 23.28 5.41
N HIS A 75 17.28 23.40 5.51
CA HIS A 75 18.19 22.38 6.00
C HIS A 75 19.00 22.93 7.16
N ARG A 76 19.13 22.17 8.25
CA ARG A 76 19.96 22.51 9.40
C ARG A 76 21.12 21.54 9.48
N VAL A 77 22.33 22.01 9.18
CA VAL A 77 23.53 21.16 9.10
C VAL A 77 24.66 21.81 9.88
N ASN A 78 25.17 21.11 10.90
CA ASN A 78 26.24 21.57 11.79
C ASN A 78 25.99 22.97 12.38
N GLY A 79 24.77 23.21 12.87
CA GLY A 79 24.37 24.50 13.47
C GLY A 79 24.23 25.65 12.46
N ARG A 80 24.35 25.38 11.15
CA ARG A 80 24.10 26.37 10.08
C ARG A 80 22.79 26.07 9.37
N GLU A 81 22.12 27.12 8.91
CA GLU A 81 20.89 27.02 8.13
C GLU A 81 21.16 27.26 6.64
N TYR A 82 20.75 26.31 5.81
CA TYR A 82 20.81 26.38 4.36
C TYR A 82 19.40 26.30 3.78
N HIS A 83 19.13 27.02 2.71
CA HIS A 83 17.88 26.89 1.96
C HIS A 83 18.17 26.44 0.54
N THR A 84 17.40 25.48 0.04
CA THR A 84 17.37 25.12 -1.38
C THR A 84 16.06 25.57 -2.01
N ILE A 85 16.12 26.02 -3.27
CA ILE A 85 14.98 26.51 -4.05
C ILE A 85 14.91 25.71 -5.34
N TYR A 86 13.75 25.15 -5.65
CA TYR A 86 13.49 24.32 -6.84
C TYR A 86 12.41 25.01 -7.66
N ALA A 87 12.81 25.64 -8.76
CA ALA A 87 11.97 26.56 -9.53
C ALA A 87 11.55 26.03 -10.90
N HIS A 88 10.67 26.79 -11.54
CA HIS A 88 10.05 26.46 -12.83
C HIS A 88 9.23 25.18 -12.84
N LEU A 89 8.65 24.79 -11.69
CA LEU A 89 7.90 23.54 -11.57
C LEU A 89 6.54 23.62 -12.30
N SER A 90 6.08 22.50 -12.85
CA SER A 90 4.69 22.37 -13.33
C SER A 90 3.74 22.01 -12.19
N ARG A 91 4.25 21.28 -11.19
CA ARG A 91 3.48 20.84 -10.03
C ARG A 91 4.40 20.64 -8.82
N ALA A 92 3.95 21.09 -7.65
CA ALA A 92 4.50 20.68 -6.36
C ALA A 92 3.77 19.43 -5.87
N LEU A 93 4.52 18.44 -5.37
CA LEU A 93 3.99 17.18 -4.82
C LEU A 93 4.12 17.09 -3.30
N VAL A 94 4.61 18.17 -2.67
CA VAL A 94 4.78 18.31 -1.23
C VAL A 94 3.93 19.46 -0.70
N SER A 95 3.74 19.50 0.62
CA SER A 95 3.02 20.58 1.32
C SER A 95 3.94 21.41 2.20
N ARG A 96 3.54 22.65 2.54
CA ARG A 96 4.26 23.46 3.54
C ARG A 96 4.34 22.70 4.87
N TYR A 97 5.48 22.84 5.54
CA TYR A 97 5.88 22.17 6.78
C TYR A 97 6.14 20.66 6.66
N GLN A 98 6.04 20.07 5.47
CA GLN A 98 6.42 18.67 5.25
C GLN A 98 7.93 18.51 5.42
N ARG A 99 8.34 17.53 6.24
CA ARG A 99 9.73 17.06 6.27
C ARG A 99 9.99 16.14 5.08
N VAL A 100 11.11 16.33 4.40
CA VAL A 100 11.52 15.58 3.19
C VAL A 100 12.92 15.01 3.37
N MET A 101 13.19 13.84 2.80
CA MET A 101 14.54 13.24 2.74
C MET A 101 15.24 13.56 1.43
N ALA A 102 16.57 13.50 1.44
CA ALA A 102 17.38 13.55 0.23
C ALA A 102 16.94 12.44 -0.76
N GLY A 103 16.57 12.82 -1.99
CA GLY A 103 16.04 11.92 -3.01
C GLY A 103 14.52 11.74 -3.00
N GLU A 104 13.79 12.34 -2.05
CA GLU A 104 12.31 12.32 -2.05
C GLU A 104 11.76 13.14 -3.22
N LEU A 105 10.77 12.62 -3.94
CA LEU A 105 10.09 13.31 -5.05
C LEU A 105 9.28 14.49 -4.51
N ILE A 106 9.66 15.71 -4.87
CA ILE A 106 9.03 16.94 -4.35
C ILE A 106 8.19 17.69 -5.38
N GLY A 107 8.37 17.42 -6.66
CA GLY A 107 7.66 18.12 -7.72
C GLY A 107 7.97 17.56 -9.10
N LEU A 108 7.34 18.18 -10.10
CA LEU A 108 7.57 17.90 -11.51
C LEU A 108 8.09 19.16 -12.21
N ALA A 109 9.11 19.01 -13.06
CA ALA A 109 9.67 20.08 -13.87
C ALA A 109 8.61 20.67 -14.81
N GLY A 110 8.77 21.93 -15.17
CA GLY A 110 7.79 22.67 -15.96
C GLY A 110 8.38 23.85 -16.71
N LEU A 111 7.54 24.87 -16.91
CA LEU A 111 7.80 26.05 -17.72
C LEU A 111 7.24 27.33 -17.08
N THR A 112 7.02 27.35 -15.76
CA THR A 112 6.45 28.52 -15.08
C THR A 112 7.50 29.59 -14.78
N GLY A 113 7.11 30.86 -14.70
CA GLY A 113 8.04 31.96 -14.40
C GLY A 113 8.81 32.42 -15.63
N HIS A 114 9.99 33.00 -15.42
CA HIS A 114 10.85 33.54 -16.48
C HIS A 114 11.84 32.48 -16.95
N THR A 115 11.46 31.73 -18.00
CA THR A 115 12.28 30.66 -18.56
C THR A 115 12.35 30.75 -20.09
N PHE A 116 13.48 30.33 -20.66
CA PHE A 116 13.67 30.19 -22.11
C PHE A 116 13.31 28.79 -22.65
N GLY A 117 13.09 27.81 -21.77
CA GLY A 117 12.77 26.43 -22.12
C GLY A 117 12.72 25.50 -20.90
N PRO A 118 12.24 24.25 -21.01
CA PRO A 118 12.06 23.38 -19.86
C PRO A 118 13.40 23.03 -19.18
N HIS A 119 13.52 23.37 -17.91
CA HIS A 119 14.66 23.04 -17.04
C HIS A 119 14.26 23.17 -15.57
N LEU A 120 15.11 22.67 -14.67
CA LEU A 120 15.04 22.99 -13.25
C LEU A 120 16.03 24.10 -12.95
N HIS A 121 15.56 25.23 -12.43
CA HIS A 121 16.43 26.21 -11.78
C HIS A 121 16.59 25.89 -10.30
N PHE A 122 17.83 25.81 -9.83
CA PHE A 122 18.19 25.42 -8.48
C PHE A 122 19.09 26.47 -7.80
N THR A 123 18.60 27.06 -6.71
CA THR A 123 19.37 28.00 -5.89
C THR A 123 19.76 27.37 -4.55
N LEU A 124 21.00 27.59 -4.12
CA LEU A 124 21.44 27.32 -2.76
C LEU A 124 21.68 28.63 -2.00
N LYS A 125 21.15 28.70 -0.77
CA LYS A 125 21.43 29.79 0.17
C LYS A 125 22.04 29.27 1.45
N LEU A 126 23.03 29.98 1.99
CA LEU A 126 23.53 29.87 3.35
C LEU A 126 23.17 31.15 4.12
N ILE A 127 22.39 31.01 5.18
CA ILE A 127 21.93 32.15 5.97
C ILE A 127 23.13 32.87 6.61
N GLY A 128 23.22 34.18 6.35
CA GLY A 128 24.32 35.03 6.80
C GLY A 128 25.49 35.15 5.82
N ALA A 129 25.54 34.35 4.75
CA ALA A 129 26.57 34.48 3.72
C ALA A 129 26.34 35.72 2.84
N LYS A 130 27.44 36.32 2.38
CA LYS A 130 27.46 37.43 1.43
C LYS A 130 28.35 37.07 0.25
N THR A 131 27.73 36.84 -0.90
CA THR A 131 28.44 36.61 -2.16
C THR A 131 28.37 37.90 -2.99
N PRO A 132 29.51 38.52 -3.33
CA PRO A 132 29.52 39.78 -4.06
C PRO A 132 28.71 39.70 -5.36
N GLY A 133 27.80 40.66 -5.56
CA GLY A 133 26.98 40.73 -6.77
C GLY A 133 25.78 39.78 -6.79
N TYR A 134 25.43 39.12 -5.68
CA TYR A 134 24.23 38.27 -5.59
C TYR A 134 23.33 38.67 -4.41
N PRO A 135 22.04 38.30 -4.44
CA PRO A 135 21.14 38.49 -3.30
C PRO A 135 21.67 37.82 -2.03
N ASN A 136 21.26 38.36 -0.87
CA ASN A 136 21.72 37.87 0.43
C ASN A 136 21.54 36.35 0.59
N GLY A 137 22.60 35.72 1.07
CA GLY A 137 22.69 34.29 1.35
C GLY A 137 22.94 33.39 0.14
N VAL A 138 22.80 33.87 -1.10
CA VAL A 138 23.07 33.05 -2.31
C VAL A 138 24.54 32.64 -2.35
N ILE A 139 24.80 31.37 -2.59
CA ILE A 139 26.14 30.80 -2.76
C ILE A 139 26.14 29.82 -3.95
N ASP A 140 27.31 29.60 -4.55
CA ASP A 140 27.49 28.62 -5.62
C ASP A 140 27.08 27.20 -5.11
N PRO A 141 26.08 26.54 -5.72
CA PRO A 141 25.68 25.20 -5.31
C PRO A 141 26.66 24.10 -5.75
N LEU A 142 27.46 24.33 -6.80
CA LEU A 142 28.29 23.29 -7.43
C LEU A 142 29.27 22.62 -6.44
N PRO A 143 29.98 23.34 -5.54
CA PRO A 143 30.90 22.72 -4.58
C PRO A 143 30.22 21.87 -3.50
N TYR A 144 28.89 21.88 -3.43
CA TYR A 144 28.06 21.11 -2.51
C TYR A 144 27.39 19.93 -3.20
N LEU A 145 27.20 20.00 -4.52
CA LEU A 145 26.67 18.92 -5.34
C LEU A 145 27.71 17.81 -5.44
N GLN A 146 27.39 16.63 -4.91
CA GLN A 146 28.26 15.46 -4.98
C GLN A 146 27.54 14.33 -5.71
N GLU A 147 28.31 13.55 -6.48
CA GLU A 147 27.86 12.24 -6.95
C GLU A 147 27.51 11.35 -5.75
N VAL A 148 26.53 10.47 -5.96
CA VAL A 148 25.77 9.77 -4.92
C VAL A 148 26.68 8.98 -3.99
N GLU A 149 27.12 9.59 -2.89
CA GLU A 149 27.44 8.82 -1.69
C GLU A 149 26.10 8.45 -1.05
N VAL A 150 25.80 7.16 -1.07
CA VAL A 150 24.77 6.56 -0.22
C VAL A 150 25.01 7.08 1.21
N PRO A 151 23.98 7.61 1.92
CA PRO A 151 24.18 8.18 3.24
C PRO A 151 24.74 7.09 4.13
N ALA A 152 25.64 7.44 5.05
CA ALA A 152 26.17 6.44 5.97
C ALA A 152 25.03 5.75 6.76
N PRO A 153 25.19 4.47 7.11
CA PRO A 153 24.30 3.79 8.03
C PRO A 153 24.12 4.58 9.33
N SER A 154 22.86 4.85 9.68
CA SER A 154 22.49 5.59 10.88
C SER A 154 22.67 4.80 12.19
N GLY A 155 22.90 3.48 12.06
CA GLY A 155 22.86 2.52 13.18
C GLY A 155 21.44 2.12 13.61
N LEU A 156 20.39 2.76 13.10
CA LEU A 156 19.00 2.34 13.34
C LEU A 156 18.68 1.11 12.49
N ILE A 157 18.18 0.06 13.14
CA ILE A 157 17.61 -1.12 12.50
C ILE A 157 16.08 -1.01 12.57
N VAL A 158 15.45 -1.24 11.43
CA VAL A 158 14.00 -1.39 11.30
C VAL A 158 13.69 -2.77 10.75
N TYR A 159 12.44 -3.19 10.91
CA TYR A 159 11.98 -4.51 10.49
C TYR A 159 10.79 -4.36 9.56
N THR A 160 10.67 -5.25 8.58
CA THR A 160 9.51 -5.29 7.69
C THR A 160 8.31 -5.93 8.40
N ALA A 161 7.16 -5.25 8.40
CA ALA A 161 5.92 -5.76 8.97
C ALA A 161 5.21 -6.78 8.04
N ASP A 162 5.50 -6.74 6.73
CA ASP A 162 5.01 -7.69 5.73
C ASP A 162 6.03 -7.79 4.57
N GLN A 163 5.75 -8.64 3.57
CA GLN A 163 6.51 -8.66 2.33
C GLN A 163 6.41 -7.31 1.61
N VAL A 164 7.57 -6.66 1.45
CA VAL A 164 7.67 -5.33 0.84
C VAL A 164 8.76 -5.31 -0.22
N ARG A 165 8.62 -4.40 -1.18
CA ARG A 165 9.60 -4.23 -2.27
C ARG A 165 10.65 -3.21 -1.87
N LEU A 166 11.91 -3.55 -2.10
CA LEU A 166 13.02 -2.60 -2.15
C LEU A 166 13.07 -1.97 -3.54
N ARG A 167 13.22 -0.64 -3.60
CA ARG A 167 13.17 0.11 -4.85
C ARG A 167 14.35 1.03 -5.04
N ALA A 168 14.68 1.34 -6.30
CA ALA A 168 15.76 2.26 -6.64
C ALA A 168 15.46 3.72 -6.22
N GLY A 169 14.19 4.07 -6.06
CA GLY A 169 13.74 5.39 -5.63
C GLY A 169 12.51 5.34 -4.71
N PRO A 170 12.21 6.43 -3.99
CA PRO A 170 11.13 6.51 -3.01
C PRO A 170 9.75 6.69 -3.66
N THR A 171 9.42 5.86 -4.65
CA THR A 171 8.12 5.86 -5.31
C THR A 171 7.70 4.44 -5.68
N THR A 172 6.39 4.19 -5.82
CA THR A 172 5.90 2.88 -6.28
C THR A 172 6.17 2.62 -7.77
N GLY A 173 6.50 3.66 -8.54
CA GLY A 173 6.85 3.58 -9.96
C GLY A 173 8.34 3.32 -10.21
N SER A 174 9.21 3.54 -9.22
CA SER A 174 10.64 3.29 -9.34
C SER A 174 10.95 1.80 -9.51
N GLU A 175 12.07 1.51 -10.18
CA GLU A 175 12.55 0.14 -10.42
C GLU A 175 12.54 -0.69 -9.13
N GLN A 176 12.05 -1.92 -9.24
CA GLN A 176 12.07 -2.88 -8.14
C GLN A 176 13.41 -3.58 -8.12
N LEU A 177 14.17 -3.39 -7.03
CA LEU A 177 15.47 -4.01 -6.83
C LEU A 177 15.33 -5.42 -6.24
N ALA A 178 14.47 -5.59 -5.23
CA ALA A 178 14.29 -6.87 -4.54
C ALA A 178 12.93 -6.97 -3.81
N TRP A 179 12.60 -8.20 -3.40
CA TRP A 179 11.59 -8.47 -2.37
C TRP A 179 12.28 -8.64 -1.02
N LEU A 180 11.71 -8.02 0.01
CA LEU A 180 12.08 -8.22 1.40
C LEU A 180 11.06 -9.13 2.06
N GLY A 181 11.54 -10.10 2.84
CA GLY A 181 10.68 -11.00 3.60
C GLY A 181 10.04 -10.28 4.78
N THR A 182 8.99 -10.86 5.37
CA THR A 182 8.41 -10.36 6.62
C THR A 182 9.40 -10.55 7.78
N GLY A 183 9.58 -9.53 8.62
CA GLY A 183 10.51 -9.54 9.75
C GLY A 183 11.98 -9.35 9.39
N GLU A 184 12.30 -9.06 8.13
CA GLU A 184 13.67 -8.82 7.69
C GLU A 184 14.22 -7.56 8.35
N ALA A 185 15.38 -7.69 8.99
CA ALA A 185 16.10 -6.58 9.57
C ALA A 185 16.83 -5.78 8.49
N ILE A 186 16.58 -4.47 8.44
CA ILE A 186 17.16 -3.55 7.46
C ILE A 186 17.73 -2.34 8.18
N THR A 187 18.91 -1.92 7.76
CA THR A 187 19.60 -0.78 8.35
C THR A 187 19.14 0.51 7.68
N VAL A 188 18.71 1.48 8.47
CA VAL A 188 18.33 2.80 7.95
C VAL A 188 19.59 3.58 7.60
N LEU A 189 19.57 4.20 6.42
CA LEU A 189 20.58 5.13 5.96
C LEU A 189 20.12 6.57 6.22
N GLY A 190 21.03 7.46 6.65
CA GLY A 190 20.71 8.87 6.90
C GLY A 190 20.34 9.20 8.36
N ASP A 191 19.36 10.08 8.57
CA ASP A 191 18.96 10.55 9.90
C ASP A 191 17.98 9.60 10.61
N ALA A 192 18.41 9.03 11.75
CA ALA A 192 17.63 8.06 12.50
C ALA A 192 16.34 8.63 13.10
N ASP A 193 16.35 9.88 13.59
CA ASP A 193 15.20 10.49 14.24
C ASP A 193 14.07 10.79 13.25
N THR A 194 14.43 11.30 12.07
CA THR A 194 13.50 11.51 10.96
C THR A 194 12.93 10.19 10.46
N ALA A 195 13.77 9.15 10.35
CA ALA A 195 13.28 7.82 9.98
C ALA A 195 12.28 7.27 11.00
N ARG A 196 12.57 7.35 12.31
CA ARG A 196 11.65 6.93 13.38
C ARG A 196 10.28 7.61 13.28
N ALA A 197 10.24 8.91 12.97
CA ALA A 197 8.99 9.64 12.82
C ALA A 197 8.14 9.20 11.62
N ARG A 198 8.75 8.56 10.61
CA ARG A 198 8.09 8.11 9.37
C ARG A 198 7.69 6.64 9.39
N VAL A 199 8.31 5.81 10.21
CA VAL A 199 7.95 4.39 10.33
C VAL A 199 6.44 4.28 10.63
N GLY A 200 5.74 3.45 9.84
CA GLY A 200 4.28 3.29 9.90
C GLY A 200 3.46 4.34 9.13
N GLN A 201 4.05 5.42 8.63
CA GLN A 201 3.32 6.50 7.96
C GLN A 201 3.08 6.21 6.47
N HIS A 202 1.81 6.31 6.04
CA HIS A 202 1.43 6.06 4.65
C HIS A 202 2.00 7.12 3.70
N GLY A 203 2.49 6.69 2.53
CA GLY A 203 3.11 7.55 1.53
C GLY A 203 4.55 7.99 1.84
N GLN A 204 5.08 7.69 3.02
CA GLN A 204 6.47 7.99 3.39
C GLN A 204 7.41 6.87 2.94
N TRP A 205 8.66 7.21 2.68
CA TRP A 205 9.72 6.28 2.25
C TRP A 205 10.96 6.45 3.10
N ILE A 206 11.69 5.37 3.29
CA ILE A 206 12.94 5.33 4.06
C ILE A 206 14.01 4.67 3.19
N GLN A 207 15.17 5.32 3.09
CA GLN A 207 16.34 4.73 2.46
C GLN A 207 16.99 3.73 3.42
N VAL A 208 17.23 2.51 2.95
CA VAL A 208 17.74 1.40 3.75
C VAL A 208 18.84 0.66 3.02
N GLN A 209 19.68 -0.01 3.80
CA GLN A 209 20.68 -0.95 3.36
C GLN A 209 20.33 -2.33 3.92
N ARG A 210 20.33 -3.32 3.05
CA ARG A 210 20.19 -4.74 3.42
C ARG A 210 21.49 -5.28 3.99
N ALA A 211 21.41 -6.42 4.68
CA ALA A 211 22.58 -7.13 5.19
C ALA A 211 23.57 -7.57 4.09
N ASP A 212 23.09 -7.75 2.86
CA ASP A 212 23.93 -8.06 1.69
C ASP A 212 24.62 -6.82 1.06
N GLY A 213 24.42 -5.63 1.64
CA GLY A 213 24.95 -4.36 1.16
C GLY A 213 24.11 -3.69 0.07
N THR A 214 22.97 -4.27 -0.32
CA THR A 214 22.08 -3.64 -1.32
C THR A 214 21.36 -2.45 -0.71
N ASP A 215 21.52 -1.29 -1.33
CA ASP A 215 20.85 -0.05 -0.93
C ASP A 215 19.57 0.19 -1.74
N GLY A 216 18.58 0.82 -1.13
CA GLY A 216 17.36 1.23 -1.82
C GLY A 216 16.36 1.91 -0.90
N PHE A 217 15.15 2.08 -1.38
CA PHE A 217 14.04 2.71 -0.66
C PHE A 217 12.94 1.69 -0.38
N VAL A 218 12.40 1.75 0.84
CA VAL A 218 11.27 0.94 1.29
C VAL A 218 10.15 1.87 1.76
N ALA A 219 8.92 1.46 1.46
CA ALA A 219 7.72 2.13 1.92
C ALA A 219 7.60 2.07 3.45
N ALA A 220 7.56 3.22 4.11
CA ALA A 220 7.67 3.32 5.56
C ALA A 220 6.47 2.71 6.31
N TRP A 221 5.30 2.65 5.68
CA TRP A 221 4.10 2.03 6.24
C TRP A 221 4.14 0.50 6.28
N TYR A 222 5.20 -0.13 5.76
CA TYR A 222 5.49 -1.55 5.94
C TYR A 222 6.66 -1.79 6.89
N LEU A 223 7.09 -0.77 7.65
CA LEU A 223 8.21 -0.88 8.58
C LEU A 223 7.75 -0.74 10.03
N GLN A 224 8.54 -1.32 10.93
CA GLN A 224 8.36 -1.22 12.38
C GLN A 224 9.73 -1.12 13.09
N LEU A 225 9.75 -0.48 14.26
CA LEU A 225 10.97 -0.20 15.03
C LEU A 225 11.46 -1.38 15.87
N GLN A 226 10.59 -2.36 16.11
CA GLN A 226 10.90 -3.55 16.89
C GLN A 226 10.83 -4.77 16.00
N PRO A 227 11.65 -5.81 16.26
CA PRO A 227 11.49 -7.07 15.58
C PRO A 227 10.05 -7.56 15.77
N PRO A 228 9.47 -8.27 14.78
CA PRO A 228 8.19 -8.91 15.00
C PRO A 228 8.29 -9.72 16.29
N GLY A 229 7.29 -9.58 17.17
CA GLY A 229 7.22 -10.40 18.37
C GLY A 229 7.33 -11.88 18.03
N PRO A 230 7.67 -12.75 19.01
CA PRO A 230 7.66 -14.19 18.78
C PRO A 230 6.31 -14.56 18.17
N THR A 231 6.33 -14.99 16.90
CA THR A 231 5.12 -15.37 16.17
C THR A 231 4.34 -16.35 17.03
N PRO A 232 3.10 -16.04 17.46
CA PRO A 232 2.29 -17.03 18.15
C PRO A 232 2.16 -18.25 17.23
N ALA A 233 2.34 -19.44 17.80
CA ALA A 233 2.45 -20.69 17.07
C ALA A 233 1.32 -20.87 16.04
N GLY A 234 1.69 -20.88 14.76
CA GLY A 234 0.81 -21.27 13.66
C GLY A 234 0.02 -20.12 13.01
N PRO A 235 -0.43 -20.32 11.77
CA PRO A 235 -1.27 -19.34 11.08
C PRO A 235 -2.57 -19.13 11.85
N LEU A 236 -3.06 -17.89 11.90
CA LEU A 236 -4.35 -17.58 12.51
C LEU A 236 -5.45 -18.28 11.71
N THR A 237 -6.20 -19.17 12.37
CA THR A 237 -7.45 -19.71 11.84
C THR A 237 -8.60 -18.83 12.29
N VAL A 238 -9.46 -18.43 11.36
CA VAL A 238 -10.72 -17.73 11.63
C VAL A 238 -11.87 -18.55 11.08
N TYR A 239 -13.06 -18.36 11.63
CA TYR A 239 -14.28 -19.07 11.26
C TYR A 239 -15.29 -18.06 10.76
N ALA A 240 -15.88 -18.31 9.60
CA ALA A 240 -16.96 -17.47 9.09
C ALA A 240 -18.20 -17.59 9.99
N THR A 241 -18.80 -16.47 10.37
CA THR A 241 -20.05 -16.47 11.15
C THR A 241 -21.27 -16.80 10.29
N GLU A 242 -21.14 -16.62 8.98
CA GLU A 242 -22.17 -16.92 7.98
C GLU A 242 -21.51 -17.30 6.63
N ALA A 243 -22.31 -17.61 5.62
CA ALA A 243 -21.79 -17.86 4.27
C ALA A 243 -21.16 -16.59 3.67
N LEU A 244 -19.85 -16.62 3.40
CA LEU A 244 -19.08 -15.46 2.95
C LEU A 244 -18.58 -15.56 1.52
N ASN A 245 -18.75 -14.47 0.77
CA ASN A 245 -18.15 -14.35 -0.54
C ASN A 245 -16.63 -14.17 -0.42
N VAL A 246 -15.87 -15.11 -0.97
CA VAL A 246 -14.42 -15.00 -1.12
C VAL A 246 -14.14 -14.32 -2.45
N ARG A 247 -13.41 -13.20 -2.41
CA ARG A 247 -13.21 -12.31 -3.57
C ARG A 247 -11.76 -12.24 -4.01
N LYS A 248 -11.54 -11.85 -5.26
CA LYS A 248 -10.19 -11.68 -5.84
C LYS A 248 -9.41 -10.51 -5.21
N GLY A 249 -10.11 -9.49 -4.72
CA GLY A 249 -9.55 -8.30 -4.06
C GLY A 249 -10.39 -7.84 -2.86
N ALA A 250 -9.81 -6.99 -2.02
CA ALA A 250 -10.38 -6.45 -0.78
C ALA A 250 -11.46 -5.38 -1.02
N SER A 251 -12.53 -5.75 -1.73
CA SER A 251 -13.66 -4.85 -2.01
C SER A 251 -14.91 -5.64 -2.37
N THR A 252 -16.08 -5.12 -2.00
CA THR A 252 -17.39 -5.68 -2.38
C THR A 252 -17.64 -5.63 -3.88
N GLY A 253 -16.95 -4.75 -4.61
CA GLY A 253 -16.99 -4.69 -6.08
C GLY A 253 -16.08 -5.71 -6.79
N SER A 254 -15.22 -6.42 -6.05
CA SER A 254 -14.31 -7.41 -6.64
C SER A 254 -15.03 -8.71 -6.98
N SER A 255 -14.65 -9.37 -8.08
CA SER A 255 -15.25 -10.63 -8.53
C SER A 255 -15.18 -11.71 -7.43
N ARG A 256 -16.31 -12.39 -7.22
CA ARG A 256 -16.39 -13.55 -6.35
C ARG A 256 -15.69 -14.74 -6.99
N ILE A 257 -14.83 -15.42 -6.23
CA ILE A 257 -14.07 -16.59 -6.67
C ILE A 257 -14.46 -17.87 -5.92
N ALA A 258 -15.01 -17.76 -4.70
CA ALA A 258 -15.54 -18.89 -3.93
C ALA A 258 -16.57 -18.40 -2.89
N ILE A 259 -17.18 -19.34 -2.17
CA ILE A 259 -17.98 -19.09 -0.97
C ILE A 259 -17.33 -19.88 0.17
N ALA A 260 -17.06 -19.23 1.29
CA ALA A 260 -16.69 -19.87 2.55
C ALA A 260 -17.98 -20.16 3.34
N LEU A 261 -18.12 -21.38 3.84
CA LEU A 261 -19.30 -21.81 4.58
C LEU A 261 -19.28 -21.28 6.02
N PRO A 262 -20.44 -21.12 6.68
CA PRO A 262 -20.49 -20.85 8.11
C PRO A 262 -19.67 -21.88 8.89
N HIS A 263 -18.92 -21.41 9.88
CA HIS A 263 -18.02 -22.20 10.72
C HIS A 263 -16.89 -22.93 9.96
N GLU A 264 -16.68 -22.65 8.68
CA GLU A 264 -15.55 -23.22 7.93
C GLU A 264 -14.23 -22.62 8.46
N PRO A 265 -13.23 -23.44 8.79
CA PRO A 265 -11.93 -22.96 9.23
C PRO A 265 -11.16 -22.36 8.05
N LEU A 266 -10.87 -21.06 8.13
CA LEU A 266 -10.14 -20.31 7.12
C LEU A 266 -8.77 -19.92 7.66
N THR A 267 -7.71 -20.26 6.94
CA THR A 267 -6.34 -19.88 7.32
C THR A 267 -6.05 -18.47 6.85
N VAL A 268 -5.82 -17.54 7.77
CA VAL A 268 -5.41 -16.17 7.44
C VAL A 268 -4.00 -16.15 6.87
N ILE A 269 -3.82 -15.38 5.80
CA ILE A 269 -2.54 -15.15 5.12
C ILE A 269 -2.09 -13.73 5.44
N GLY A 270 -1.06 -13.60 6.25
CA GLY A 270 -0.50 -12.32 6.68
C GLY A 270 -0.16 -12.33 8.16
N ASP A 271 0.12 -11.15 8.71
CA ASP A 271 0.41 -11.00 10.12
C ASP A 271 -0.82 -11.29 11.00
N ARG A 272 -0.63 -12.07 12.07
CA ARG A 272 -1.69 -12.49 13.00
C ARG A 272 -2.25 -11.32 13.80
N GLU A 273 -1.41 -10.42 14.29
CA GLU A 273 -1.86 -9.29 15.13
C GLU A 273 -2.59 -8.25 14.29
N VAL A 274 -2.09 -7.96 13.09
CA VAL A 274 -2.79 -7.10 12.12
C VAL A 274 -4.13 -7.70 11.74
N ALA A 275 -4.20 -9.02 11.53
CA ALA A 275 -5.46 -9.69 11.25
C ALA A 275 -6.43 -9.63 12.44
N LEU A 276 -5.96 -9.91 13.67
CA LEU A 276 -6.75 -9.82 14.89
C LEU A 276 -7.31 -8.40 15.10
N ALA A 277 -6.49 -7.37 14.85
CA ALA A 277 -6.90 -5.97 14.98
C ALA A 277 -7.99 -5.54 13.99
N ARG A 278 -8.16 -6.28 12.87
CA ARG A 278 -9.20 -6.02 11.86
C ARG A 278 -10.49 -6.79 12.09
N LEU A 279 -10.49 -7.81 12.95
CA LEU A 279 -11.67 -8.65 13.17
C LEU A 279 -12.81 -7.82 13.75
N GLY A 280 -14.00 -7.96 13.17
CA GLY A 280 -15.18 -7.20 13.59
C GLY A 280 -15.30 -5.80 12.98
N ASP A 281 -14.23 -5.25 12.41
CA ASP A 281 -14.25 -3.89 11.86
C ASP A 281 -14.89 -3.82 10.47
N ARG A 282 -15.93 -2.98 10.36
CA ARG A 282 -16.63 -2.76 9.09
C ARG A 282 -15.72 -2.07 8.09
N GLY A 283 -15.56 -2.69 6.92
CA GLY A 283 -14.73 -2.18 5.83
C GLY A 283 -13.34 -2.81 5.75
N GLU A 284 -12.92 -3.54 6.78
CA GLU A 284 -11.66 -4.27 6.79
C GLU A 284 -11.74 -5.64 6.10
N TRP A 285 -10.64 -6.06 5.51
CA TRP A 285 -10.56 -7.31 4.74
C TRP A 285 -9.41 -8.18 5.21
N LEU A 286 -9.69 -9.48 5.27
CA LEU A 286 -8.68 -10.49 5.54
C LEU A 286 -8.38 -11.27 4.28
N ARG A 287 -7.09 -11.50 4.03
CA ARG A 287 -6.65 -12.44 3.01
C ARG A 287 -6.62 -13.83 3.63
N VAL A 288 -7.32 -14.79 3.03
CA VAL A 288 -7.47 -16.14 3.57
C VAL A 288 -7.20 -17.22 2.54
N ARG A 289 -6.91 -18.42 3.01
CA ARG A 289 -6.88 -19.66 2.27
C ARG A 289 -8.03 -20.54 2.74
N LEU A 290 -8.86 -21.01 1.81
CA LEU A 290 -9.87 -22.02 2.11
C LEU A 290 -9.20 -23.37 2.37
N PRO A 291 -9.79 -24.22 3.22
CA PRO A 291 -9.25 -25.56 3.47
C PRO A 291 -9.21 -26.37 2.18
N ASP A 292 -8.23 -27.28 2.07
CA ASP A 292 -8.20 -28.23 0.96
C ASP A 292 -9.48 -29.07 1.02
N PRO A 293 -10.22 -29.26 -0.09
CA PRO A 293 -11.42 -30.08 -0.08
C PRO A 293 -11.19 -31.50 0.45
N SER A 294 -9.95 -32.00 0.43
CA SER A 294 -9.56 -33.30 1.03
C SER A 294 -9.41 -33.30 2.57
N LEU A 295 -9.32 -32.12 3.22
CA LEU A 295 -9.19 -31.95 4.68
C LEU A 295 -10.52 -31.55 5.34
N ARG A 296 -11.62 -31.53 4.57
CA ARG A 296 -12.97 -31.35 5.11
C ARG A 296 -13.28 -32.55 6.00
N LEU A 297 -13.50 -32.32 7.31
CA LEU A 297 -14.04 -33.36 8.17
C LEU A 297 -15.38 -33.81 7.56
N GLY A 298 -15.41 -35.04 7.04
CA GLY A 298 -16.64 -35.71 6.62
C GLY A 298 -17.17 -35.45 5.21
N SER A 299 -16.36 -35.40 4.14
CA SER A 299 -16.92 -35.62 2.79
C SER A 299 -15.97 -36.24 1.77
N VAL A 300 -16.54 -37.20 1.04
CA VAL A 300 -16.06 -37.87 -0.18
C VAL A 300 -15.68 -36.86 -1.27
N GLN A 301 -14.72 -37.27 -2.12
CA GLN A 301 -14.16 -36.53 -3.25
C GLN A 301 -15.21 -35.74 -4.05
N ALA A 302 -15.17 -34.41 -3.94
CA ALA A 302 -15.86 -33.52 -4.87
C ALA A 302 -15.12 -33.53 -6.21
N THR A 303 -15.71 -34.18 -7.21
CA THR A 303 -15.30 -34.12 -8.62
C THR A 303 -15.74 -32.78 -9.23
N GLY A 304 -15.02 -31.72 -8.90
CA GLY A 304 -15.18 -30.38 -9.48
C GLY A 304 -13.83 -29.67 -9.50
N SER A 305 -13.25 -29.47 -10.69
CA SER A 305 -11.88 -29.04 -10.95
C SER A 305 -11.52 -27.58 -10.59
N GLY A 306 -12.14 -26.98 -9.58
CA GLY A 306 -11.99 -25.52 -9.31
C GLY A 306 -11.63 -25.06 -7.89
N GLN A 307 -11.70 -25.90 -6.86
CA GLN A 307 -11.65 -25.43 -5.45
C GLN A 307 -10.49 -26.00 -4.62
N ARG A 308 -9.29 -26.16 -5.18
CA ARG A 308 -8.11 -26.51 -4.39
C ARG A 308 -7.43 -25.26 -3.83
N GLY A 309 -7.41 -25.09 -2.50
CA GLY A 309 -6.55 -24.13 -1.81
C GLY A 309 -6.70 -22.67 -2.29
N CYS A 310 -7.91 -22.28 -2.70
CA CYS A 310 -8.17 -20.94 -3.24
C CYS A 310 -7.79 -19.87 -2.20
N LYS A 311 -7.01 -18.88 -2.64
CA LYS A 311 -6.62 -17.72 -1.83
C LYS A 311 -7.45 -16.52 -2.27
N GLY A 312 -8.04 -15.80 -1.34
CA GLY A 312 -8.86 -14.63 -1.65
C GLY A 312 -9.04 -13.71 -0.45
N TYR A 313 -9.92 -12.73 -0.60
CA TYR A 313 -10.25 -11.75 0.43
C TYR A 313 -11.68 -11.98 0.93
N ILE A 314 -11.86 -11.91 2.24
CA ILE A 314 -13.15 -11.95 2.93
C ILE A 314 -13.32 -10.70 3.78
N ALA A 315 -14.57 -10.36 4.09
CA ALA A 315 -14.94 -9.31 5.02
C ALA A 315 -14.52 -9.69 6.44
N ALA A 316 -13.75 -8.83 7.12
CA ALA A 316 -13.24 -9.10 8.47
C ALA A 316 -14.32 -9.00 9.57
N TRP A 317 -15.46 -8.37 9.27
CA TRP A 317 -16.56 -8.17 10.22
C TRP A 317 -17.57 -9.34 10.29
N TYR A 318 -17.31 -10.44 9.58
CA TYR A 318 -18.13 -11.66 9.60
C TYR A 318 -17.32 -12.91 9.94
N VAL A 319 -16.25 -12.73 10.72
CA VAL A 319 -15.38 -13.83 11.13
C VAL A 319 -15.03 -13.72 12.61
N GLN A 320 -14.73 -14.87 13.21
CA GLN A 320 -14.36 -15.00 14.63
C GLN A 320 -13.17 -15.95 14.80
N THR A 321 -12.47 -15.84 15.93
CA THR A 321 -11.25 -16.62 16.23
C THR A 321 -11.53 -17.98 16.84
N GLU A 322 -12.70 -18.14 17.45
CA GLU A 322 -13.15 -19.41 17.99
C GLU A 322 -14.15 -20.03 17.02
N PRO A 323 -14.14 -21.36 16.84
CA PRO A 323 -15.23 -22.01 16.14
C PRO A 323 -16.53 -21.62 16.85
N GLY A 324 -17.54 -21.21 16.08
CA GLY A 324 -18.87 -21.01 16.66
C GLY A 324 -19.35 -22.30 17.31
N PRO A 325 -20.42 -22.24 18.14
CA PRO A 325 -21.06 -23.48 18.56
C PRO A 325 -21.28 -24.32 17.31
N ALA A 326 -20.82 -25.57 17.32
CA ALA A 326 -21.20 -26.51 16.26
C ALA A 326 -22.71 -26.39 16.11
N PRO A 327 -23.27 -26.24 14.90
CA PRO A 327 -24.69 -25.98 14.75
C PRO A 327 -25.45 -27.04 15.55
N GLU A 328 -25.95 -26.63 16.71
CA GLU A 328 -26.77 -27.48 17.53
C GLU A 328 -28.09 -27.49 16.77
N THR A 329 -28.46 -28.67 16.30
CA THR A 329 -29.60 -28.98 15.43
C THR A 329 -29.30 -28.93 13.93
N LEU A 330 -29.26 -30.13 13.34
CA LEU A 330 -29.59 -30.33 11.94
C LEU A 330 -31.03 -29.84 11.75
N LEU A 331 -31.24 -28.75 11.02
CA LEU A 331 -32.57 -28.36 10.57
C LEU A 331 -32.89 -29.17 9.32
N THR A 332 -33.89 -30.05 9.42
CA THR A 332 -34.41 -30.75 8.25
C THR A 332 -35.48 -29.90 7.59
N VAL A 333 -35.36 -29.70 6.28
CA VAL A 333 -36.38 -29.06 5.44
C VAL A 333 -36.89 -30.04 4.38
N TYR A 334 -38.08 -29.77 3.88
CA TYR A 334 -38.83 -30.64 2.97
C TYR A 334 -39.27 -29.85 1.75
N PRO A 335 -39.00 -30.34 0.52
CA PRO A 335 -39.59 -29.78 -0.69
C PRO A 335 -41.12 -29.81 -0.66
N VAL A 336 -41.74 -28.65 -0.88
CA VAL A 336 -43.21 -28.55 -1.01
C VAL A 336 -43.72 -29.09 -2.35
N GLU A 337 -42.83 -29.30 -3.31
CA GLU A 337 -43.05 -29.98 -4.59
C GLU A 337 -41.72 -30.57 -5.09
N ASP A 338 -41.76 -31.28 -6.22
CA ASP A 338 -40.54 -31.78 -6.86
C ASP A 338 -39.60 -30.63 -7.22
N MET A 339 -38.32 -30.72 -6.85
CA MET A 339 -37.37 -29.63 -7.02
C MET A 339 -35.98 -30.07 -7.49
N ASN A 340 -35.09 -29.10 -7.68
CA ASN A 340 -33.75 -29.31 -8.18
C ASN A 340 -32.70 -28.83 -7.17
N VAL A 341 -31.71 -29.68 -6.90
CA VAL A 341 -30.46 -29.30 -6.22
C VAL A 341 -29.46 -28.82 -7.27
N ARG A 342 -28.78 -27.69 -7.02
CA ARG A 342 -27.89 -27.06 -8.00
C ARG A 342 -26.51 -26.74 -7.43
N GLU A 343 -25.51 -26.66 -8.30
CA GLU A 343 -24.12 -26.32 -7.93
C GLU A 343 -23.96 -24.89 -7.38
N ARG A 344 -24.85 -23.97 -7.75
CA ARG A 344 -24.81 -22.55 -7.36
C ARG A 344 -26.22 -22.04 -7.08
N PRO A 345 -26.38 -20.98 -6.27
CA PRO A 345 -27.69 -20.39 -5.93
C PRO A 345 -28.26 -19.58 -7.11
N THR A 346 -28.60 -20.28 -8.19
CA THR A 346 -29.24 -19.71 -9.38
C THR A 346 -29.91 -20.81 -10.20
N VAL A 347 -31.08 -20.52 -10.76
CA VAL A 347 -31.82 -21.44 -11.64
C VAL A 347 -31.06 -21.81 -12.92
N LYS A 348 -30.03 -21.05 -13.29
CA LYS A 348 -29.18 -21.30 -14.47
C LYS A 348 -27.99 -22.24 -14.18
N ALA A 349 -27.78 -22.65 -12.93
CA ALA A 349 -26.67 -23.53 -12.57
C ALA A 349 -26.94 -24.98 -12.97
N ASN A 350 -25.87 -25.76 -13.13
CA ASN A 350 -25.97 -27.18 -13.42
C ASN A 350 -26.79 -27.89 -12.34
N LEU A 351 -27.59 -28.84 -12.80
CA LEU A 351 -28.39 -29.71 -11.96
C LEU A 351 -27.48 -30.77 -11.32
N ILE A 352 -27.57 -30.92 -10.01
CA ILE A 352 -26.91 -31.99 -9.25
C ILE A 352 -27.88 -33.17 -9.14
N GLU A 353 -29.06 -32.92 -8.60
CA GLU A 353 -30.05 -33.95 -8.28
C GLU A 353 -31.47 -33.39 -8.43
N ARG A 354 -32.44 -34.25 -8.76
CA ARG A 354 -33.87 -33.95 -8.65
C ARG A 354 -34.42 -34.58 -7.38
N LEU A 355 -35.09 -33.78 -6.57
CA LEU A 355 -35.68 -34.20 -5.31
C LEU A 355 -37.17 -34.39 -5.49
N ALA A 356 -37.69 -35.49 -4.96
CA ALA A 356 -39.12 -35.70 -4.82
C ALA A 356 -39.70 -34.77 -3.74
N HIS A 357 -40.97 -34.45 -3.89
CA HIS A 357 -41.79 -33.85 -2.82
C HIS A 357 -41.58 -34.58 -1.48
N ASN A 358 -41.43 -33.82 -0.40
CA ASN A 358 -41.16 -34.30 0.97
C ASN A 358 -39.87 -35.11 1.17
N ALA A 359 -38.94 -35.14 0.21
CA ALA A 359 -37.62 -35.71 0.44
C ALA A 359 -36.89 -34.92 1.56
N PRO A 360 -36.35 -35.58 2.60
CA PRO A 360 -35.69 -34.88 3.70
C PRO A 360 -34.37 -34.27 3.23
N LEU A 361 -34.16 -32.98 3.56
CA LEU A 361 -32.95 -32.25 3.28
C LEU A 361 -32.35 -31.70 4.57
N THR A 362 -31.08 -31.97 4.80
CA THR A 362 -30.35 -31.45 5.94
C THR A 362 -29.79 -30.08 5.59
N ILE A 363 -30.17 -29.04 6.33
CA ILE A 363 -29.59 -27.71 6.17
C ILE A 363 -28.13 -27.74 6.63
N HIS A 364 -27.27 -27.22 5.77
CA HIS A 364 -25.83 -27.13 5.98
C HIS A 364 -25.36 -25.66 6.12
N ASP A 365 -26.32 -24.74 6.26
CA ASP A 365 -26.18 -23.33 6.66
C ASP A 365 -26.55 -23.16 8.15
N ASP A 366 -26.48 -21.94 8.68
CA ASP A 366 -26.98 -21.62 10.01
C ASP A 366 -28.50 -21.95 10.12
N PRO A 367 -28.93 -22.84 11.05
CA PRO A 367 -30.32 -23.22 11.24
C PRO A 367 -31.27 -22.04 11.53
N GLU A 368 -30.82 -21.02 12.26
CA GLU A 368 -31.64 -19.85 12.61
C GLU A 368 -31.82 -18.95 11.40
N ARG A 369 -30.78 -18.76 10.61
CA ARG A 369 -30.88 -18.08 9.30
C ARG A 369 -31.79 -18.86 8.36
N ALA A 370 -31.62 -20.17 8.27
CA ALA A 370 -32.41 -21.02 7.39
C ALA A 370 -33.90 -20.94 7.72
N ARG A 371 -34.29 -20.94 9.01
CA ARG A 371 -35.69 -20.72 9.44
C ARG A 371 -36.27 -19.41 8.95
N VAL A 372 -35.46 -18.35 8.88
CA VAL A 372 -35.90 -17.05 8.36
C VAL A 372 -36.08 -17.08 6.83
N LEU A 373 -35.22 -17.84 6.12
CA LEU A 373 -35.21 -17.90 4.66
C LEU A 373 -36.19 -18.91 4.06
N VAL A 374 -36.58 -19.96 4.80
CA VAL A 374 -37.58 -20.93 4.37
C VAL A 374 -38.86 -20.21 3.92
N GLY A 375 -39.33 -20.53 2.71
CA GLY A 375 -40.49 -19.90 2.10
C GLY A 375 -40.24 -18.52 1.46
N ARG A 376 -39.03 -17.94 1.54
CA ARG A 376 -38.73 -16.63 0.94
C ARG A 376 -38.35 -16.72 -0.53
N TYR A 377 -38.99 -15.88 -1.33
CA TYR A 377 -38.73 -15.75 -2.77
C TYR A 377 -37.31 -15.21 -3.04
N ASP A 378 -36.65 -15.78 -4.06
CA ASP A 378 -35.28 -15.46 -4.51
C ASP A 378 -34.16 -15.76 -3.50
N GLU A 379 -34.47 -16.44 -2.40
CA GLU A 379 -33.49 -16.89 -1.42
C GLU A 379 -33.08 -18.35 -1.66
N TRP A 380 -31.86 -18.70 -1.26
CA TRP A 380 -31.28 -20.02 -1.50
C TRP A 380 -30.70 -20.62 -0.23
N LEU A 381 -30.90 -21.93 -0.06
CA LEU A 381 -30.41 -22.70 1.07
C LEU A 381 -29.39 -23.72 0.60
N TYR A 382 -28.32 -23.88 1.37
CA TYR A 382 -27.34 -24.93 1.13
C TYR A 382 -27.70 -26.17 1.95
N VAL A 383 -27.90 -27.30 1.26
CA VAL A 383 -28.46 -28.52 1.83
C VAL A 383 -27.63 -29.75 1.47
N GLU A 384 -27.81 -30.82 2.25
CA GLU A 384 -27.38 -32.17 1.98
C GLU A 384 -28.58 -33.10 1.84
N THR A 385 -28.61 -33.89 0.76
CA THR A 385 -29.64 -34.90 0.49
C THR A 385 -29.39 -36.16 1.32
N ALA A 386 -30.40 -37.04 1.44
CA ALA A 386 -30.26 -38.31 2.14
C ALA A 386 -29.16 -39.23 1.54
N GLU A 387 -28.83 -39.02 0.27
CA GLU A 387 -27.79 -39.73 -0.47
C GLU A 387 -26.39 -39.10 -0.27
N GLY A 388 -26.28 -38.05 0.55
CA GLY A 388 -25.04 -37.34 0.85
C GLY A 388 -24.62 -36.34 -0.23
N GLN A 389 -25.48 -36.04 -1.21
CA GLN A 389 -25.18 -35.01 -2.21
C GLN A 389 -25.45 -33.63 -1.63
N ARG A 390 -24.56 -32.68 -1.91
CA ARG A 390 -24.66 -31.30 -1.39
C ARG A 390 -24.89 -30.30 -2.50
N GLY A 391 -25.75 -29.32 -2.26
CA GLY A 391 -25.98 -28.25 -3.21
C GLY A 391 -26.98 -27.20 -2.73
N TRP A 392 -27.38 -26.33 -3.66
CA TRP A 392 -28.27 -25.21 -3.40
C TRP A 392 -29.70 -25.55 -3.83
N VAL A 393 -30.65 -25.27 -2.96
CA VAL A 393 -32.09 -25.35 -3.24
C VAL A 393 -32.75 -23.98 -3.09
N ALA A 394 -33.83 -23.77 -3.82
CA ALA A 394 -34.64 -22.56 -3.74
C ALA A 394 -35.44 -22.53 -2.43
N ALA A 395 -35.22 -21.51 -1.60
CA ALA A 395 -35.81 -21.43 -0.26
C ALA A 395 -37.34 -21.30 -0.30
N TRP A 396 -37.89 -20.71 -1.36
CA TRP A 396 -39.34 -20.57 -1.57
C TRP A 396 -40.07 -21.87 -1.92
N TYR A 397 -39.34 -22.97 -2.11
CA TYR A 397 -39.91 -24.29 -2.36
C TYR A 397 -39.66 -25.29 -1.24
N VAL A 398 -39.21 -24.85 -0.06
CA VAL A 398 -39.02 -25.73 1.09
C VAL A 398 -39.86 -25.30 2.29
N SER A 399 -40.12 -26.25 3.19
CA SER A 399 -40.83 -26.10 4.46
C SER A 399 -40.05 -26.79 5.59
N THR A 400 -40.22 -26.33 6.84
CA THR A 400 -39.65 -27.00 8.03
C THR A 400 -40.48 -28.19 8.51
N THR A 401 -41.68 -28.38 7.94
CA THR A 401 -42.52 -29.55 8.16
C THR A 401 -42.83 -30.21 6.82
N PRO A 402 -42.96 -31.55 6.76
CA PRO A 402 -43.49 -32.22 5.58
C PRO A 402 -44.84 -31.62 5.19
N ALA A 403 -45.01 -31.33 3.90
CA ALA A 403 -46.22 -30.73 3.33
C ALA A 403 -47.30 -31.79 3.05
#